data_AF-A0A936T9Z5-F1
#
_entry.id   AF-A0A936T9Z5-F1
#
_cell.length_a   1.000
_cell.length_b   1.000
_cell.length_c   1.000
_cell.angle_alpha   90.00
_cell.angle_beta   90.00
_cell.angle_gamma   90.00
#
_symmetry.space_group_name_H-M   'P 1'
#
loop_
_entity.id
_entity.type
_entity.pdbx_description
1 polymer ?
#
loop_
_entity_poly.entity_id
_entity_poly.type
_entity_poly.pdbx_seq_one_letter_code
_entity_poly.pdbx_strand_id
1 'polypeptide(L)'
;MIRFNRIFFLLALLSSCSTKINQYTRKKEKKGRWITYTDASKSKKLSEGKYRNGNPIGTWYYYNMNGELERKERKRGKKLITTNYYPGTKNIYSAGRAKIKNTPEKIHYYYYGKWKYLNSTGEPIKFIYYEKGHPVKTEYISKNNKLNDTLITHLMKIDEHFKSKNANFIDSVNHCWSNPKLAEKYIQKIYLNDSVSSLRIEKIFAEFGYTDKELCGDNASLVPFYIISYSPIEIREKYLELFKAAASLGKMDKKTLCYYIDKIKITRGEKQVYSTQFYLSNRKNVYYPVIEPEKLNQRRTEMGLEPLVQ
;
A
#
# COMPACT_ATOMS: atom_id res chain seq x y z
N MET A 1 -24.65 27.59 -74.80
CA MET A 1 -23.94 26.52 -74.08
C MET A 1 -23.59 27.09 -72.70
N ILE A 2 -24.11 26.49 -71.61
CA ILE A 2 -23.70 26.55 -70.19
C ILE A 2 -24.94 26.12 -69.39
N ARG A 3 -24.91 24.87 -68.87
CA ARG A 3 -25.93 24.30 -67.99
C ARG A 3 -25.53 24.55 -66.53
N PHE A 4 -26.41 25.20 -65.76
CA PHE A 4 -26.28 25.29 -64.31
C PHE A 4 -26.72 23.96 -63.67
N ASN A 5 -25.77 23.17 -63.18
CA ASN A 5 -26.04 22.02 -62.32
C ASN A 5 -26.21 22.51 -60.87
N ARG A 6 -27.43 22.48 -60.35
CA ARG A 6 -27.69 22.64 -58.91
C ARG A 6 -27.34 21.34 -58.19
N ILE A 7 -26.19 21.30 -57.53
CA ILE A 7 -25.82 20.24 -56.59
C ILE A 7 -26.55 20.52 -55.28
N PHE A 8 -27.57 19.71 -54.96
CA PHE A 8 -28.18 19.68 -53.64
C PHE A 8 -27.23 18.95 -52.68
N PHE A 9 -26.58 19.69 -51.78
CA PHE A 9 -25.86 19.12 -50.64
C PHE A 9 -26.88 18.63 -49.60
N LEU A 10 -27.11 17.33 -49.55
CA LEU A 10 -27.81 16.66 -48.45
C LEU A 10 -26.85 16.58 -47.25
N LEU A 11 -26.92 17.58 -46.36
CA LEU A 11 -26.32 17.50 -45.03
C LEU A 11 -27.07 16.43 -44.22
N ALA A 12 -26.50 15.23 -44.13
CA ALA A 12 -26.93 14.22 -43.18
C ALA A 12 -26.58 14.69 -41.76
N LEU A 13 -27.55 15.29 -41.07
CA LEU A 13 -27.50 15.55 -39.63
C LEU A 13 -27.40 14.22 -38.89
N LEU A 14 -26.18 13.82 -38.52
CA LEU A 14 -25.93 12.77 -37.53
C LEU A 14 -26.48 13.25 -36.18
N SER A 15 -27.78 13.03 -35.95
CA SER A 15 -28.39 13.21 -34.65
C SER A 15 -27.63 12.35 -33.65
N SER A 16 -26.89 12.99 -32.73
CA SER A 16 -26.22 12.30 -31.64
C SER A 16 -27.30 11.76 -30.70
N CYS A 17 -27.79 10.56 -30.98
CA CYS A 17 -28.75 9.88 -30.13
C CYS A 17 -28.04 9.59 -28.80
N SER A 18 -28.27 10.44 -27.79
CA SER A 18 -27.67 10.27 -26.48
C SER A 18 -28.15 8.93 -25.91
N THR A 19 -27.23 7.97 -25.84
CA THR A 19 -27.58 6.62 -25.38
C THR A 19 -27.95 6.70 -23.91
N LYS A 20 -29.24 6.57 -23.59
CA LYS A 20 -29.73 6.53 -22.21
C LYS A 20 -28.96 5.46 -21.42
N ILE A 21 -28.43 5.85 -20.26
CA ILE A 21 -27.70 4.96 -19.34
C ILE A 21 -28.64 4.38 -18.29
N ASN A 22 -28.23 3.29 -17.64
CA ASN A 22 -28.90 2.70 -16.47
C ASN A 22 -30.38 2.34 -16.72
N GLN A 23 -30.66 1.73 -17.88
CA GLN A 23 -32.03 1.38 -18.30
C GLN A 23 -32.40 -0.06 -17.91
N TYR A 24 -33.69 -0.31 -17.71
CA TYR A 24 -34.22 -1.64 -17.40
C TYR A 24 -35.08 -2.20 -18.54
N THR A 25 -35.14 -3.53 -18.66
CA THR A 25 -36.13 -4.22 -19.49
C THR A 25 -37.51 -4.20 -18.81
N ARG A 26 -38.57 -4.59 -19.53
CA ARG A 26 -39.91 -4.78 -18.93
C ARG A 26 -39.91 -5.74 -17.75
N LYS A 27 -38.97 -6.70 -17.72
CA LYS A 27 -38.77 -7.67 -16.63
C LYS A 27 -37.92 -7.11 -15.47
N LYS A 28 -37.68 -5.79 -15.41
CA LYS A 28 -36.81 -5.12 -14.44
C LYS A 28 -35.34 -5.61 -14.45
N GLU A 29 -34.85 -6.10 -15.58
CA GLU A 29 -33.46 -6.51 -15.72
C GLU A 29 -32.61 -5.37 -16.31
N LYS A 30 -31.36 -5.22 -15.88
CA LYS A 30 -30.46 -4.18 -16.40
C LYS A 30 -30.21 -4.36 -17.92
N LYS A 31 -30.19 -3.25 -18.67
CA LYS A 31 -29.96 -3.22 -20.13
C LYS A 31 -29.17 -1.99 -20.56
N GLY A 32 -28.32 -2.16 -21.57
CA GLY A 32 -27.62 -1.07 -22.23
C GLY A 32 -26.39 -0.61 -21.46
N ARG A 33 -25.94 0.63 -21.72
CA ARG A 33 -24.80 1.23 -21.01
C ARG A 33 -25.17 1.44 -19.55
N TRP A 34 -24.29 1.00 -18.66
CA TRP A 34 -24.51 1.09 -17.22
C TRP A 34 -23.32 1.78 -16.57
N ILE A 35 -23.59 2.77 -15.72
CA ILE A 35 -22.60 3.54 -14.98
C ILE A 35 -23.05 3.61 -13.52
N THR A 36 -22.18 3.21 -12.61
CA THR A 36 -22.33 3.48 -11.18
C THR A 36 -21.38 4.59 -10.79
N TYR A 37 -21.75 5.38 -9.79
CA TYR A 37 -20.99 6.52 -9.30
C TYR A 37 -20.61 6.32 -7.84
N THR A 38 -19.62 7.06 -7.37
CA THR A 38 -19.14 7.01 -5.98
C THR A 38 -20.12 7.66 -5.01
N ASP A 39 -20.94 8.60 -5.48
CA ASP A 39 -21.84 9.41 -4.68
C ASP A 39 -23.15 9.73 -5.43
N ALA A 40 -24.12 10.29 -4.70
CA ALA A 40 -25.40 10.71 -5.25
C ALA A 40 -25.28 11.92 -6.20
N SER A 41 -24.24 12.76 -6.05
CA SER A 41 -23.96 13.88 -6.95
C SER A 41 -23.39 13.44 -8.30
N LYS A 42 -23.07 12.14 -8.44
CA LYS A 42 -22.52 11.52 -9.66
C LYS A 42 -21.21 12.16 -10.11
N SER A 43 -20.42 12.65 -9.16
CA SER A 43 -19.20 13.40 -9.44
C SER A 43 -18.12 12.53 -10.10
N LYS A 44 -17.97 11.29 -9.63
CA LYS A 44 -16.97 10.32 -10.12
C LYS A 44 -17.61 8.97 -10.39
N LYS A 45 -17.21 8.35 -11.51
CA LYS A 45 -17.63 7.00 -11.84
C LYS A 45 -16.94 6.01 -10.91
N LEU A 46 -17.68 5.00 -10.47
CA LEU A 46 -17.15 3.84 -9.75
C LEU A 46 -16.97 2.64 -10.72
N SER A 47 -17.92 2.46 -11.63
CA SER A 47 -17.81 1.45 -12.68
C SER A 47 -18.60 1.85 -13.92
N GLU A 48 -18.15 1.39 -15.10
CA GLU A 48 -18.96 1.44 -16.32
C GLU A 48 -18.83 0.19 -17.18
N GLY A 49 -19.93 -0.18 -17.83
CA GLY A 49 -20.00 -1.36 -18.68
C GLY A 49 -21.32 -1.44 -19.43
N LYS A 50 -21.65 -2.64 -19.91
CA LYS A 50 -22.93 -2.89 -20.59
C LYS A 50 -23.63 -4.12 -20.01
N TYR A 51 -24.95 -4.06 -19.95
CA TYR A 51 -25.81 -5.19 -19.63
C TYR A 51 -26.66 -5.60 -20.84
N ARG A 52 -26.92 -6.90 -20.95
CA ARG A 52 -27.95 -7.48 -21.83
C ARG A 52 -28.76 -8.48 -21.03
N ASN A 53 -30.06 -8.23 -20.88
CA ASN A 53 -30.99 -9.06 -20.09
C ASN A 53 -30.43 -9.39 -18.70
N GLY A 54 -30.02 -8.36 -17.95
CA GLY A 54 -29.47 -8.49 -16.60
C GLY A 54 -28.03 -9.01 -16.52
N ASN A 55 -27.47 -9.53 -17.62
CA ASN A 55 -26.13 -10.10 -17.63
C ASN A 55 -25.06 -9.08 -18.05
N PRO A 56 -23.94 -8.94 -17.31
CA PRO A 56 -22.84 -8.06 -17.70
C PRO A 56 -22.14 -8.64 -18.94
N ILE A 57 -21.98 -7.79 -19.95
CA ILE A 57 -21.38 -8.14 -21.26
C ILE A 57 -20.26 -7.17 -21.63
N GLY A 58 -19.39 -7.62 -22.53
CA GLY A 58 -18.29 -6.83 -23.07
C GLY A 58 -17.20 -6.55 -22.02
N THR A 59 -16.64 -5.35 -22.13
CA THR A 59 -15.60 -4.86 -21.23
C THR A 59 -16.22 -4.00 -20.14
N TRP A 60 -15.82 -4.26 -18.90
CA TRP A 60 -16.14 -3.49 -17.71
C TRP A 60 -14.92 -2.72 -17.24
N TYR A 61 -15.14 -1.48 -16.82
CA TYR A 61 -14.12 -0.59 -16.26
C TYR A 61 -14.52 -0.23 -14.83
N TYR A 62 -13.53 -0.19 -13.95
CA TYR A 62 -13.66 0.15 -12.54
C TYR A 62 -12.65 1.24 -12.21
N TYR A 63 -13.08 2.19 -11.40
CA TYR A 63 -12.31 3.38 -11.05
C TYR A 63 -12.17 3.49 -9.53
N ASN A 64 -11.04 4.04 -9.09
CA ASN A 64 -10.81 4.32 -7.67
C ASN A 64 -11.59 5.58 -7.22
N MET A 65 -11.50 5.93 -5.94
CA MET A 65 -12.17 7.12 -5.35
C MET A 65 -11.67 8.46 -5.92
N ASN A 66 -10.51 8.47 -6.59
CA ASN A 66 -9.99 9.63 -7.29
C ASN A 66 -10.53 9.76 -8.72
N GLY A 67 -11.23 8.75 -9.22
CA GLY A 67 -11.78 8.70 -10.59
C GLY A 67 -10.80 8.14 -11.63
N GLU A 68 -9.69 7.56 -11.19
CA GLU A 68 -8.66 6.99 -12.05
C GLU A 68 -9.00 5.53 -12.39
N LEU A 69 -8.62 5.08 -13.60
CA LEU A 69 -8.87 3.70 -14.02
C LEU A 69 -8.01 2.75 -13.18
N GLU A 70 -8.65 1.91 -12.36
CA GLU A 70 -7.98 0.94 -11.50
C GLU A 70 -7.97 -0.45 -12.14
N ARG A 71 -9.09 -0.84 -12.75
CA ARG A 71 -9.30 -2.21 -13.23
C ARG A 71 -10.17 -2.27 -14.47
N LYS A 72 -9.82 -3.17 -15.38
CA LYS A 72 -10.59 -3.55 -16.56
C LYS A 72 -10.85 -5.04 -16.54
N GLU A 73 -12.08 -5.43 -16.85
CA GLU A 73 -12.48 -6.82 -16.93
C GLU A 73 -13.15 -7.12 -18.27
N ARG A 74 -12.82 -8.26 -18.88
CA ARG A 74 -13.48 -8.74 -20.09
C ARG A 74 -13.68 -10.24 -20.05
N LYS A 75 -14.84 -10.71 -20.50
CA LYS A 75 -15.06 -12.14 -20.71
C LYS A 75 -14.40 -12.58 -22.03
N ARG A 76 -13.60 -13.66 -21.97
CA ARG A 76 -13.06 -14.37 -23.14
C ARG A 76 -13.49 -15.84 -23.03
N GLY A 77 -14.57 -16.20 -23.73
CA GLY A 77 -15.26 -17.49 -23.52
C GLY A 77 -15.79 -17.59 -22.09
N LYS A 78 -15.53 -18.72 -21.41
CA LYS A 78 -15.90 -18.94 -20.00
C LYS A 78 -14.97 -18.25 -18.98
N LYS A 79 -13.93 -17.54 -19.43
CA LYS A 79 -12.89 -16.95 -18.55
C LYS A 79 -13.11 -15.44 -18.40
N LEU A 80 -13.04 -14.94 -17.17
CA LEU A 80 -12.93 -13.51 -16.89
C LEU A 80 -11.44 -13.13 -16.88
N ILE A 81 -11.04 -12.23 -17.76
CA ILE A 81 -9.69 -11.67 -17.80
C ILE A 81 -9.74 -10.32 -17.09
N THR A 82 -8.91 -10.19 -16.08
CA THR A 82 -8.77 -8.98 -15.27
C THR A 82 -7.43 -8.33 -15.56
N THR A 83 -7.43 -7.01 -15.66
CA THR A 83 -6.25 -6.17 -15.86
C THR A 83 -6.33 -5.02 -14.86
N ASN A 84 -5.32 -4.89 -14.01
CA ASN A 84 -5.18 -3.82 -13.04
C ASN A 84 -4.14 -2.81 -13.57
N TYR A 85 -4.34 -1.54 -13.22
CA TYR A 85 -3.54 -0.43 -13.70
C TYR A 85 -2.84 0.28 -12.54
N TYR A 86 -1.69 0.89 -12.83
CA TYR A 86 -1.05 1.80 -11.89
C TYR A 86 -1.88 3.08 -11.72
N PRO A 87 -2.13 3.56 -10.49
CA PRO A 87 -2.86 4.80 -10.23
C PRO A 87 -2.31 5.98 -11.04
N GLY A 88 -3.20 6.86 -11.51
CA GLY A 88 -2.84 8.01 -12.34
C GLY A 88 -2.28 7.68 -13.74
N THR A 89 -2.16 6.41 -14.14
CA THR A 89 -1.59 6.01 -15.44
C THR A 89 -2.51 5.06 -16.23
N LYS A 90 -2.11 4.73 -17.47
CA LYS A 90 -2.71 3.63 -18.25
C LYS A 90 -1.81 2.39 -18.30
N ASN A 91 -0.73 2.37 -17.51
CA ASN A 91 0.22 1.27 -17.51
C ASN A 91 -0.32 0.11 -16.70
N ILE A 92 -0.15 -1.10 -17.23
CA ILE A 92 -0.69 -2.31 -16.62
C ILE A 92 0.21 -2.70 -15.45
N TYR A 93 -0.36 -2.77 -14.26
CA TYR A 93 0.31 -3.28 -13.06
C TYR A 93 0.28 -4.82 -13.02
N SER A 94 -0.89 -5.40 -13.33
CA SER A 94 -1.04 -6.85 -13.36
C SER A 94 -2.18 -7.30 -14.26
N ALA A 95 -2.07 -8.52 -14.77
CA ALA A 95 -3.12 -9.12 -15.57
C ALA A 95 -3.18 -10.64 -15.39
N GLY A 96 -4.39 -11.18 -15.31
CA GLY A 96 -4.60 -12.61 -15.16
C GLY A 96 -6.07 -12.98 -15.19
N ARG A 97 -6.39 -14.13 -14.59
CA ARG A 97 -7.75 -14.70 -14.62
C ARG A 97 -8.41 -14.56 -13.25
N ALA A 98 -9.69 -14.20 -13.28
CA ALA A 98 -10.53 -14.14 -12.10
C ALA A 98 -11.80 -14.98 -12.28
N LYS A 99 -12.46 -15.31 -11.15
CA LYS A 99 -13.76 -15.95 -11.13
C LYS A 99 -14.66 -15.17 -10.17
N ILE A 100 -15.94 -15.11 -10.53
CA ILE A 100 -17.02 -14.70 -9.64
C ILE A 100 -17.84 -15.95 -9.36
N LYS A 101 -17.88 -16.38 -8.10
CA LYS A 101 -18.73 -17.46 -7.63
C LYS A 101 -19.84 -16.85 -6.75
N ASN A 102 -21.06 -16.89 -7.26
CA ASN A 102 -22.23 -16.52 -6.46
C ASN A 102 -22.59 -17.70 -5.56
N THR A 103 -22.61 -17.47 -4.26
CA THR A 103 -23.23 -18.37 -3.28
C THR A 103 -24.46 -17.65 -2.70
N PRO A 104 -25.43 -18.38 -2.12
CA PRO A 104 -26.61 -17.76 -1.51
C PRO A 104 -26.27 -16.67 -0.48
N GLU A 105 -25.16 -16.85 0.24
CA GLU A 105 -24.72 -15.96 1.32
C GLU A 105 -23.79 -14.82 0.83
N LYS A 106 -22.98 -15.07 -0.19
CA LYS A 106 -21.98 -14.10 -0.67
C LYS A 106 -21.59 -14.26 -2.14
N ILE A 107 -21.24 -13.14 -2.77
CA ILE A 107 -20.54 -13.11 -4.05
C ILE A 107 -19.04 -13.18 -3.76
N HIS A 108 -18.37 -14.25 -4.21
CA HIS A 108 -16.93 -14.42 -4.04
C HIS A 108 -16.18 -14.17 -5.35
N TYR A 109 -15.47 -13.05 -5.42
CA TYR A 109 -14.53 -12.74 -6.48
C TYR A 109 -13.12 -13.19 -6.08
N TYR A 110 -12.42 -13.96 -6.91
CA TYR A 110 -11.05 -14.39 -6.61
C TYR A 110 -10.19 -14.60 -7.86
N TYR A 111 -8.88 -14.39 -7.71
CA TYR A 111 -7.86 -14.67 -8.72
C TYR A 111 -7.54 -16.16 -8.80
N TYR A 112 -7.21 -16.65 -10.00
CA TYR A 112 -6.72 -18.02 -10.18
C TYR A 112 -5.77 -18.14 -11.39
N GLY A 113 -4.95 -19.19 -11.38
CA GLY A 113 -3.96 -19.47 -12.41
C GLY A 113 -2.84 -18.43 -12.46
N LYS A 114 -2.12 -18.41 -13.57
CA LYS A 114 -0.97 -17.52 -13.79
C LYS A 114 -1.41 -16.06 -13.99
N TRP A 115 -0.86 -15.18 -13.16
CA TRP A 115 -0.97 -13.73 -13.22
C TRP A 115 0.39 -13.13 -13.56
N LYS A 116 0.42 -12.19 -14.50
CA LYS A 116 1.62 -11.45 -14.89
C LYS A 116 1.63 -10.11 -14.16
N TYR A 117 2.76 -9.76 -13.56
CA TYR A 117 3.00 -8.47 -12.93
C TYR A 117 4.08 -7.73 -13.71
N LEU A 118 3.88 -6.44 -13.92
CA LEU A 118 4.76 -5.60 -14.70
C LEU A 118 5.18 -4.39 -13.86
N ASN A 119 6.35 -3.82 -14.17
CA ASN A 119 6.78 -2.54 -13.60
C ASN A 119 6.05 -1.37 -14.28
N SER A 120 6.32 -0.14 -13.84
CA SER A 120 5.72 1.08 -14.39
C SER A 120 6.08 1.36 -15.85
N THR A 121 7.18 0.79 -16.37
CA THR A 121 7.58 0.90 -17.80
C THR A 121 6.87 -0.13 -18.69
N GLY A 122 6.17 -1.10 -18.09
CA GLY A 122 5.43 -2.15 -18.80
C GLY A 122 6.22 -3.44 -19.04
N GLU A 123 7.38 -3.60 -18.41
CA GLU A 123 8.19 -4.79 -18.50
C GLU A 123 7.74 -5.84 -17.46
N PRO A 124 7.70 -7.13 -17.83
CA PRO A 124 7.33 -8.19 -16.89
C PRO A 124 8.40 -8.33 -15.80
N ILE A 125 7.98 -8.34 -14.53
CA ILE A 125 8.89 -8.53 -13.40
C ILE A 125 8.71 -9.91 -12.73
N LYS A 126 7.47 -10.40 -12.68
CA LYS A 126 7.15 -11.70 -12.10
C LYS A 126 5.82 -12.27 -12.59
N PHE A 127 5.65 -13.56 -12.36
CA PHE A 127 4.38 -14.24 -12.45
C PHE A 127 3.99 -14.80 -11.09
N ILE A 128 2.75 -14.61 -10.67
CA ILE A 128 2.19 -15.26 -9.49
C ILE A 128 1.13 -16.25 -9.94
N TYR A 129 1.14 -17.45 -9.37
CA TYR A 129 0.13 -18.47 -9.59
C TYR A 129 -0.84 -18.44 -8.41
N TYR A 130 -2.12 -18.31 -8.70
CA TYR A 130 -3.17 -18.23 -7.70
C TYR A 130 -4.06 -19.48 -7.70
N GLU A 131 -4.46 -19.92 -6.51
CA GLU A 131 -5.51 -20.90 -6.29
C GLU A 131 -6.58 -20.33 -5.35
N LYS A 132 -7.82 -20.21 -5.85
CA LYS A 132 -8.96 -19.66 -5.11
C LYS A 132 -8.67 -18.30 -4.44
N GLY A 133 -7.85 -17.47 -5.07
CA GLY A 133 -7.46 -16.14 -4.57
C GLY A 133 -6.16 -16.12 -3.77
N HIS A 134 -5.60 -17.27 -3.41
CA HIS A 134 -4.35 -17.36 -2.64
C HIS A 134 -3.14 -17.59 -3.56
N PRO A 135 -2.05 -16.84 -3.40
CA PRO A 135 -0.82 -17.09 -4.15
C PRO A 135 -0.19 -18.41 -3.69
N VAL A 136 0.15 -19.29 -4.62
CA VAL A 136 0.77 -20.60 -4.35
C VAL A 136 2.18 -20.74 -4.90
N LYS A 137 2.56 -19.90 -5.87
CA LYS A 137 3.90 -19.88 -6.47
C LYS A 137 4.20 -18.51 -7.06
N THR A 138 5.44 -18.06 -6.96
CA THR A 138 5.95 -16.92 -7.73
C THR A 138 7.12 -17.34 -8.62
N GLU A 139 7.15 -16.82 -9.84
CA GLU A 139 8.27 -16.95 -10.78
C GLU A 139 8.74 -15.55 -11.15
N TYR A 140 9.96 -15.19 -10.75
CA TYR A 140 10.57 -13.93 -11.15
C TYR A 140 11.19 -14.02 -12.55
N ILE A 141 11.15 -12.92 -13.29
CA ILE A 141 11.78 -12.84 -14.62
C ILE A 141 13.31 -12.74 -14.49
N SER A 142 13.80 -11.98 -13.52
CA SER A 142 15.22 -11.97 -13.19
C SER A 142 15.61 -13.25 -12.45
N LYS A 143 16.56 -14.01 -13.00
CA LYS A 143 17.12 -15.20 -12.36
C LYS A 143 17.96 -14.89 -11.11
N ASN A 144 18.36 -13.64 -10.92
CA ASN A 144 19.11 -13.16 -9.74
C ASN A 144 18.19 -12.53 -8.67
N ASN A 145 16.88 -12.73 -8.77
CA ASN A 145 15.96 -12.14 -7.81
C ASN A 145 16.04 -12.86 -6.45
N LYS A 146 16.52 -12.15 -5.42
CA LYS A 146 16.62 -12.65 -4.04
C LYS A 146 15.36 -12.41 -3.20
N LEU A 147 14.29 -11.87 -3.79
CA LEU A 147 13.05 -11.59 -3.06
C LEU A 147 12.37 -12.88 -2.57
N ASN A 148 12.12 -12.95 -1.28
CA ASN A 148 11.41 -14.04 -0.63
C ASN A 148 9.93 -13.64 -0.42
N ASP A 149 9.03 -14.01 -1.35
CA ASP A 149 7.61 -13.65 -1.27
C ASP A 149 6.90 -14.15 -0.02
N THR A 150 7.34 -15.30 0.53
CA THR A 150 6.79 -15.84 1.77
C THR A 150 7.12 -14.92 2.94
N LEU A 151 8.39 -14.49 3.03
CA LEU A 151 8.84 -13.51 4.02
C LEU A 151 8.11 -12.17 3.85
N ILE A 152 7.97 -11.67 2.62
CA ILE A 152 7.20 -10.45 2.32
C ILE A 152 5.77 -10.58 2.84
N THR A 153 5.11 -11.69 2.53
CA THR A 153 3.74 -11.94 2.95
C THR A 153 3.62 -12.01 4.48
N HIS A 154 4.58 -12.64 5.16
CA HIS A 154 4.61 -12.70 6.62
C HIS A 154 4.83 -11.33 7.24
N LEU A 155 5.82 -10.55 6.77
CA LEU A 155 6.10 -9.21 7.25
C LEU A 155 4.90 -8.28 7.06
N MET A 156 4.28 -8.29 5.88
CA MET A 156 3.10 -7.44 5.61
C MET A 156 1.89 -7.82 6.48
N LYS A 157 1.69 -9.10 6.79
CA LYS A 157 0.64 -9.53 7.75
C LYS A 157 0.92 -9.06 9.17
N ILE A 158 2.19 -9.07 9.59
CA ILE A 158 2.59 -8.54 10.90
C ILE A 158 2.33 -7.02 10.93
N ASP A 159 2.71 -6.29 9.88
CA ASP A 159 2.48 -4.85 9.74
C ASP A 159 0.99 -4.49 9.79
N GLU A 160 0.14 -5.18 9.02
CA GLU A 160 -1.31 -4.99 9.04
C GLU A 160 -1.89 -5.23 10.44
N HIS A 161 -1.44 -6.29 11.13
CA HIS A 161 -1.85 -6.57 12.51
C HIS A 161 -1.41 -5.48 13.48
N PHE A 162 -0.16 -5.02 13.37
CA PHE A 162 0.39 -3.95 14.20
C PHE A 162 -0.37 -2.64 14.00
N LYS A 163 -0.56 -2.21 12.74
CA LYS A 163 -1.24 -0.96 12.39
C LYS A 163 -2.72 -0.96 12.76
N SER A 164 -3.46 -2.02 12.42
CA SER A 164 -4.89 -2.11 12.73
C SER A 164 -5.17 -2.04 14.23
N LYS A 165 -4.28 -2.60 15.05
CA LYS A 165 -4.41 -2.50 16.50
C LYS A 165 -3.97 -1.13 17.03
N ASN A 166 -2.83 -0.62 16.57
CA ASN A 166 -2.31 0.66 17.09
C ASN A 166 -3.12 1.88 16.63
N ALA A 167 -3.75 1.87 15.45
CA ALA A 167 -4.67 2.93 15.03
C ALA A 167 -5.86 3.08 16.00
N ASN A 168 -6.49 1.97 16.39
CA ASN A 168 -7.61 1.97 17.33
C ASN A 168 -7.23 2.50 18.72
N PHE A 169 -5.96 2.33 19.13
CA PHE A 169 -5.49 2.79 20.43
C PHE A 169 -4.92 4.20 20.42
N ILE A 170 -4.27 4.64 19.35
CA ILE A 170 -3.78 6.03 19.21
C ILE A 170 -4.97 7.01 19.19
N ASP A 171 -6.04 6.70 18.46
CA ASP A 171 -7.27 7.49 18.48
C ASP A 171 -7.90 7.50 19.88
N SER A 172 -7.92 6.36 20.57
CA SER A 172 -8.43 6.25 21.95
C SER A 172 -7.59 7.04 22.96
N VAL A 173 -6.25 7.01 22.87
CA VAL A 173 -5.34 7.79 23.72
C VAL A 173 -5.48 9.29 23.47
N ASN A 174 -5.62 9.69 22.20
CA ASN A 174 -5.86 11.08 21.82
C ASN A 174 -7.22 11.61 22.31
N HIS A 175 -8.23 10.75 22.44
CA HIS A 175 -9.53 11.10 23.02
C HIS A 175 -9.57 11.05 24.56
N CYS A 176 -8.54 10.51 25.22
CA CYS A 176 -8.47 10.38 26.68
C CYS A 176 -7.61 11.45 27.36
N TRP A 177 -7.35 12.59 26.72
CA TRP A 177 -6.51 13.67 27.29
C TRP A 177 -6.94 14.16 28.68
N SER A 178 -8.22 13.98 29.03
CA SER A 178 -8.78 14.35 30.33
C SER A 178 -8.88 13.20 31.34
N ASN A 179 -8.52 11.96 30.99
CA ASN A 179 -8.61 10.78 31.87
C ASN A 179 -7.31 9.95 31.89
N PRO A 180 -6.38 10.27 32.81
CA PRO A 180 -5.07 9.62 32.90
C PRO A 180 -5.11 8.10 33.11
N LYS A 181 -6.04 7.59 33.93
CA LYS A 181 -6.17 6.14 34.19
C LYS A 181 -6.67 5.38 32.95
N LEU A 182 -7.55 5.99 32.17
CA LEU A 182 -8.05 5.39 30.94
C LEU A 182 -6.96 5.40 29.84
N ALA A 183 -6.19 6.49 29.74
CA ALA A 183 -5.01 6.55 28.89
C ALA A 183 -3.98 5.48 29.26
N GLU A 184 -3.69 5.29 30.56
CA GLU A 184 -2.79 4.24 31.06
C GLU A 184 -3.24 2.84 30.64
N LYS A 185 -4.54 2.53 30.73
CA LYS A 185 -5.11 1.24 30.29
C LYS A 185 -4.92 1.00 28.78
N TYR A 186 -5.04 2.04 27.96
CA TYR A 186 -4.81 1.93 26.52
C TYR A 186 -3.33 1.79 26.18
N ILE A 187 -2.47 2.52 26.89
CA ILE A 187 -1.02 2.41 26.81
C ILE A 187 -0.57 0.98 27.15
N GLN A 188 -1.09 0.37 28.23
CA GLN A 188 -0.82 -1.03 28.57
C GLN A 188 -1.26 -2.00 27.45
N LYS A 189 -2.40 -1.76 26.80
CA LYS A 189 -2.85 -2.57 25.66
C LYS A 189 -1.99 -2.40 24.41
N ILE A 190 -1.47 -1.21 24.17
CA ILE A 190 -0.49 -0.94 23.10
C ILE A 190 0.77 -1.78 23.40
N TYR A 191 1.33 -1.66 24.61
CA TYR A 191 2.52 -2.42 25.01
C TYR A 191 2.36 -3.95 24.87
N LEU A 192 1.22 -4.51 25.26
CA LEU A 192 0.96 -5.95 25.11
C LEU A 192 0.90 -6.38 23.63
N ASN A 193 0.25 -5.60 22.76
CA ASN A 193 0.16 -5.94 21.34
C ASN A 193 1.50 -5.75 20.62
N ASP A 194 2.25 -4.72 21.00
CA ASP A 194 3.60 -4.46 20.49
C ASP A 194 4.55 -5.62 20.84
N SER A 195 4.37 -6.23 22.02
CA SER A 195 5.13 -7.41 22.45
C SER A 195 4.88 -8.67 21.61
N VAL A 196 3.66 -8.87 21.08
CA VAL A 196 3.38 -10.00 20.18
C VAL A 196 4.03 -9.79 18.82
N SER A 197 4.00 -8.55 18.33
CA SER A 197 4.59 -8.19 17.04
C SER A 197 6.10 -8.26 17.09
N SER A 198 6.73 -7.78 18.17
CA SER A 198 8.18 -7.87 18.36
C SER A 198 8.63 -9.32 18.38
N LEU A 199 8.00 -10.22 19.14
CA LEU A 199 8.33 -11.65 19.18
C LEU A 199 8.28 -12.33 17.80
N ARG A 200 7.35 -11.93 16.93
CA ARG A 200 7.28 -12.45 15.55
C ARG A 200 8.45 -11.93 14.71
N ILE A 201 8.84 -10.67 14.89
CA ILE A 201 10.03 -10.11 14.26
C ILE A 201 11.30 -10.79 14.78
N GLU A 202 11.41 -11.10 16.07
CA GLU A 202 12.57 -11.81 16.63
C GLU A 202 12.77 -13.18 15.99
N LYS A 203 11.67 -13.93 15.75
CA LYS A 203 11.73 -15.20 15.01
C LYS A 203 12.23 -15.02 13.59
N ILE A 204 11.79 -13.96 12.90
CA ILE A 204 12.26 -13.63 11.55
C ILE A 204 13.75 -13.28 11.58
N PHE A 205 14.21 -12.49 12.53
CA PHE A 205 15.63 -12.16 12.67
C PHE A 205 16.51 -13.37 13.02
N ALA A 206 15.99 -14.33 13.78
CA ALA A 206 16.71 -15.57 14.08
C ALA A 206 16.92 -16.43 12.81
N GLU A 207 16.00 -16.39 11.86
CA GLU A 207 16.08 -17.18 10.62
C GLU A 207 16.82 -16.44 9.49
N PHE A 208 16.58 -15.15 9.32
CA PHE A 208 17.03 -14.37 8.16
C PHE A 208 18.08 -13.30 8.48
N GLY A 209 18.35 -13.04 9.76
CA GLY A 209 19.08 -11.84 10.16
C GLY A 209 18.30 -10.56 9.80
N TYR A 210 19.02 -9.47 9.50
CA TYR A 210 18.37 -8.24 9.06
C TYR A 210 17.73 -8.41 7.67
N THR A 211 16.42 -8.19 7.56
CA THR A 211 15.68 -8.35 6.30
C THR A 211 15.71 -7.06 5.48
N ASP A 212 16.70 -6.95 4.60
CA ASP A 212 16.89 -5.79 3.74
C ASP A 212 15.95 -5.76 2.52
N LYS A 213 16.00 -4.64 1.78
CA LYS A 213 15.21 -4.44 0.57
C LYS A 213 15.53 -5.44 -0.56
N GLU A 214 16.73 -6.03 -0.58
CA GLU A 214 17.08 -7.03 -1.58
C GLU A 214 16.35 -8.35 -1.30
N LEU A 215 16.18 -8.69 -0.02
CA LEU A 215 15.51 -9.91 0.43
C LEU A 215 13.98 -9.80 0.45
N CYS A 216 13.41 -8.66 0.83
CA CYS A 216 11.95 -8.53 0.97
C CYS A 216 11.35 -7.25 0.36
N GLY A 217 12.12 -6.48 -0.40
CA GLY A 217 11.64 -5.26 -1.06
C GLY A 217 11.44 -4.10 -0.10
N ASP A 218 11.26 -2.89 -0.65
CA ASP A 218 11.33 -1.66 0.12
C ASP A 218 10.29 -1.62 1.26
N ASN A 219 9.02 -1.92 0.98
CA ASN A 219 7.96 -1.82 1.97
C ASN A 219 8.10 -2.82 3.13
N ALA A 220 8.36 -4.10 2.83
CA ALA A 220 8.44 -5.12 3.86
C ALA A 220 9.72 -4.98 4.69
N SER A 221 10.82 -4.49 4.10
CA SER A 221 12.09 -4.29 4.82
C SER A 221 12.01 -3.27 5.94
N LEU A 222 11.05 -2.34 5.88
CA LEU A 222 10.83 -1.32 6.92
C LEU A 222 10.09 -1.87 8.15
N VAL A 223 9.32 -2.95 8.00
CA VAL A 223 8.42 -3.47 9.05
C VAL A 223 9.18 -3.87 10.32
N PRO A 224 10.27 -4.65 10.26
CA PRO A 224 11.01 -5.03 11.46
C PRO A 224 11.61 -3.84 12.20
N PHE A 225 12.21 -2.90 11.45
CA PHE A 225 12.79 -1.69 12.04
C PHE A 225 11.75 -0.89 12.81
N TYR A 226 10.58 -0.66 12.20
CA TYR A 226 9.49 0.08 12.81
C TYR A 226 9.02 -0.61 14.10
N ILE A 227 8.65 -1.88 14.05
CA ILE A 227 8.12 -2.62 15.21
C ILE A 227 9.13 -2.66 16.37
N ILE A 228 10.39 -2.96 16.06
CA ILE A 228 11.45 -2.99 17.09
C ILE A 228 11.69 -1.60 17.66
N SER A 229 11.61 -0.53 16.86
CA SER A 229 11.77 0.86 17.32
C SER A 229 10.72 1.34 18.33
N TYR A 230 9.58 0.66 18.44
CA TYR A 230 8.54 0.95 19.43
C TYR A 230 8.46 -0.14 20.53
N SER A 231 9.30 -1.16 20.48
CA SER A 231 9.35 -2.22 21.49
C SER A 231 9.95 -1.72 22.83
N PRO A 232 9.76 -2.48 23.93
CA PRO A 232 10.44 -2.19 25.20
C PRO A 232 11.95 -1.96 25.05
N ILE A 233 12.53 -1.19 25.95
CA ILE A 233 13.93 -0.72 25.83
C ILE A 233 14.91 -1.90 25.73
N GLU A 234 14.64 -3.00 26.43
CA GLU A 234 15.45 -4.21 26.46
C GLU A 234 15.52 -4.85 25.06
N ILE A 235 14.39 -4.90 24.34
CA ILE A 235 14.34 -5.39 22.96
C ILE A 235 15.05 -4.44 22.02
N ARG A 236 14.93 -3.12 22.24
CA ARG A 236 15.63 -2.13 21.42
C ARG A 236 17.14 -2.25 21.56
N GLU A 237 17.64 -2.39 22.79
CA GLU A 237 19.07 -2.55 23.04
C GLU A 237 19.59 -3.87 22.46
N LYS A 238 18.83 -4.97 22.60
CA LYS A 238 19.17 -6.28 22.04
C LYS A 238 19.48 -6.24 20.54
N TYR A 239 18.75 -5.43 19.77
CA TYR A 239 18.89 -5.36 18.30
C TYR A 239 19.74 -4.19 17.80
N LEU A 240 20.34 -3.39 18.69
CA LEU A 240 21.19 -2.26 18.30
C LEU A 240 22.40 -2.71 17.47
N GLU A 241 23.09 -3.77 17.87
CA GLU A 241 24.28 -4.26 17.14
C GLU A 241 23.92 -4.83 15.76
N LEU A 242 22.75 -5.49 15.63
CA LEU A 242 22.24 -5.94 14.35
C LEU A 242 22.02 -4.77 13.39
N PHE A 243 21.44 -3.66 13.88
CA PHE A 243 21.19 -2.47 13.06
C PHE A 243 22.47 -1.71 12.71
N LYS A 244 23.44 -1.63 13.63
CA LYS A 244 24.78 -1.10 13.33
C LYS A 244 25.45 -1.91 12.21
N ALA A 245 25.45 -3.24 12.32
CA ALA A 245 26.01 -4.13 11.31
C ALA A 245 25.29 -3.94 9.96
N ALA A 246 23.96 -3.93 9.95
CA ALA A 246 23.17 -3.71 8.74
C ALA A 246 23.49 -2.37 8.05
N ALA A 247 23.65 -1.28 8.82
CA ALA A 247 24.02 0.02 8.26
C ALA A 247 25.46 0.04 7.71
N SER A 248 26.41 -0.61 8.40
CA SER A 248 27.80 -0.71 7.92
C SER A 248 27.91 -1.48 6.59
N LEU A 249 27.04 -2.46 6.36
CA LEU A 249 26.94 -3.25 5.13
C LEU A 249 26.08 -2.57 4.05
N GLY A 250 25.57 -1.36 4.28
CA GLY A 250 24.68 -0.66 3.33
C GLY A 250 23.29 -1.28 3.18
N LYS A 251 22.90 -2.19 4.07
CA LYS A 251 21.59 -2.85 4.09
C LYS A 251 20.50 -2.02 4.78
N MET A 252 20.90 -1.13 5.69
CA MET A 252 20.07 -0.13 6.35
C MET A 252 20.62 1.27 6.04
N ASP A 253 19.75 2.26 5.86
CA ASP A 253 20.17 3.65 5.74
C ASP A 253 20.80 4.16 7.05
N LYS A 254 21.95 4.86 6.94
CA LYS A 254 22.68 5.36 8.10
C LYS A 254 21.86 6.36 8.91
N LYS A 255 21.00 7.17 8.27
CA LYS A 255 20.12 8.11 8.98
C LYS A 255 19.10 7.37 9.83
N THR A 256 18.53 6.27 9.31
CA THR A 256 17.63 5.39 10.08
C THR A 256 18.28 4.87 11.36
N LEU A 257 19.55 4.47 11.30
CA LEU A 257 20.32 4.07 12.48
C LEU A 257 20.50 5.23 13.49
N CYS A 258 20.76 6.45 13.04
CA CYS A 258 20.87 7.62 13.91
C CYS A 258 19.58 7.86 14.72
N TYR A 259 18.41 7.80 14.06
CA TYR A 259 17.11 7.92 14.73
C TYR A 259 16.92 6.84 15.81
N TYR A 260 17.37 5.62 15.54
CA TYR A 260 17.27 4.51 16.47
C TYR A 260 18.15 4.68 17.70
N ILE A 261 19.41 5.07 17.50
CA ILE A 261 20.38 5.34 18.58
C ILE A 261 19.86 6.42 19.51
N ASP A 262 19.44 7.56 18.96
CA ASP A 262 18.94 8.66 19.78
C ASP A 262 17.66 8.27 20.55
N LYS A 263 16.76 7.48 19.94
CA LYS A 263 15.55 6.98 20.60
C LYS A 263 15.88 6.11 21.82
N ILE A 264 16.92 5.26 21.74
CA ILE A 264 17.43 4.48 22.88
C ILE A 264 18.00 5.42 23.95
N LYS A 265 18.85 6.37 23.56
CA LYS A 265 19.49 7.33 24.47
C LYS A 265 18.47 8.13 25.28
N ILE A 266 17.48 8.73 24.62
CA ILE A 266 16.45 9.52 25.33
C ILE A 266 15.59 8.66 26.26
N THR A 267 15.34 7.39 25.91
CA THR A 267 14.57 6.49 26.77
C THR A 267 15.33 6.20 28.07
N ARG A 268 16.66 6.18 28.01
CA ARG A 268 17.56 6.03 29.16
C ARG A 268 17.82 7.34 29.93
N GLY A 269 17.21 8.46 29.51
CA GLY A 269 17.50 9.78 30.08
C GLY A 269 18.89 10.32 29.70
N GLU A 270 19.53 9.75 28.68
CA GLU A 270 20.85 10.17 28.22
C GLU A 270 20.77 11.24 27.13
N LYS A 271 21.86 12.00 26.96
CA LYS A 271 21.98 12.94 25.84
C LYS A 271 22.01 12.21 24.50
N GLN A 272 21.36 12.80 23.50
CA GLN A 272 21.35 12.33 22.12
C GLN A 272 22.74 12.46 21.47
N VAL A 273 22.96 11.71 20.39
CA VAL A 273 24.19 11.76 19.58
C VAL A 273 23.97 12.64 18.33
N TYR A 274 22.80 12.51 17.69
CA TYR A 274 22.51 13.12 16.39
C TYR A 274 21.39 14.17 16.42
N SER A 275 20.79 14.44 17.58
CA SER A 275 19.70 15.41 17.76
C SER A 275 18.47 15.12 16.88
N THR A 276 18.08 13.86 16.78
CA THR A 276 16.95 13.44 15.92
C THR A 276 15.60 13.43 16.63
N GLN A 277 15.59 13.37 17.96
CA GLN A 277 14.36 13.30 18.76
C GLN A 277 14.03 14.67 19.35
N PHE A 278 12.74 14.97 19.38
CA PHE A 278 12.16 16.17 19.97
C PHE A 278 10.80 15.83 20.57
N TYR A 279 10.33 16.68 21.47
CA TYR A 279 8.95 16.67 21.95
C TYR A 279 8.26 17.97 21.57
N LEU A 280 6.94 17.93 21.48
CA LEU A 280 6.14 19.12 21.20
C LEU A 280 5.88 19.88 22.50
N SER A 281 6.26 21.15 22.54
CA SER A 281 5.91 22.08 23.61
C SER A 281 5.49 23.41 22.99
N ASN A 282 4.33 23.94 23.37
CA ASN A 282 3.77 25.19 22.82
C ASN A 282 3.78 25.25 21.28
N ARG A 283 3.41 24.14 20.62
CA ARG A 283 3.43 23.96 19.16
C ARG A 283 4.81 24.14 18.50
N LYS A 284 5.88 24.08 19.28
CA LYS A 284 7.27 24.09 18.80
C LYS A 284 7.93 22.76 19.10
N ASN A 285 8.82 22.33 18.21
CA ASN A 285 9.67 21.17 18.44
C ASN A 285 10.79 21.58 19.41
N VAL A 286 10.83 20.96 20.58
CA VAL A 286 11.91 21.12 21.55
C VAL A 286 12.76 19.87 21.52
N TYR A 287 14.00 20.01 21.08
CA TYR A 287 14.94 18.88 20.96
C TYR A 287 15.50 18.50 22.33
N TYR A 288 15.70 17.20 22.57
CA TYR A 288 16.39 16.75 23.78
C TYR A 288 17.88 17.12 23.72
N PRO A 289 18.55 17.30 24.88
CA PRO A 289 19.98 17.63 24.94
C PRO A 289 20.86 16.68 24.12
N VAL A 290 21.92 17.23 23.52
CA VAL A 290 22.86 16.50 22.66
C VAL A 290 24.28 16.54 23.24
N ILE A 291 25.07 15.49 23.02
CA ILE A 291 26.50 15.49 23.34
C ILE A 291 27.26 16.42 22.40
N GLU A 292 28.31 17.08 22.88
CA GLU A 292 29.26 17.88 22.07
C GLU A 292 28.56 18.63 20.91
N PRO A 293 27.67 19.61 21.22
CA PRO A 293 26.87 20.31 20.21
C PRO A 293 27.70 20.94 19.09
N GLU A 294 28.93 21.36 19.40
CA GLU A 294 29.89 21.93 18.45
C GLU A 294 30.36 20.93 17.38
N LYS A 295 30.34 19.62 17.66
CA LYS A 295 30.67 18.55 16.72
C LYS A 295 29.44 17.89 16.08
N LEU A 296 28.23 18.37 16.40
CA LEU A 296 26.98 17.75 15.96
C LEU A 296 26.88 17.68 14.43
N ASN A 297 27.14 18.80 13.75
CA ASN A 297 26.99 18.88 12.31
C ASN A 297 27.99 17.98 11.59
N GLN A 298 29.22 17.84 12.11
CA GLN A 298 30.18 16.86 11.59
C GLN A 298 29.64 15.43 11.66
N ARG A 299 29.18 14.99 12.86
CA ARG A 299 28.61 13.64 13.04
C ARG A 299 27.39 13.39 12.15
N ARG A 300 26.55 14.41 11.95
CA ARG A 300 25.37 14.33 11.09
C ARG A 300 25.78 14.13 9.62
N THR A 301 26.72 14.93 9.12
CA THR A 301 27.19 14.82 7.74
C THR A 301 27.83 13.46 7.45
N GLU A 302 28.64 12.92 8.36
CA GLU A 302 29.26 11.58 8.22
C GLU A 302 28.22 10.45 8.08
N MET A 303 27.04 10.64 8.68
CA MET A 303 25.91 9.71 8.62
C MET A 303 24.89 10.05 7.51
N GLY A 304 25.15 11.07 6.70
CA GLY A 304 24.28 11.53 5.62
C GLY A 304 23.07 12.35 6.08
N LEU A 305 23.01 12.78 7.35
CA LEU A 305 22.01 13.71 7.85
C LEU A 305 22.34 15.14 7.43
N GLU A 306 21.32 15.96 7.20
CA GLU A 306 21.48 17.39 6.96
C GLU A 306 22.00 18.09 8.22
N PRO A 307 22.96 19.03 8.12
CA PRO A 307 23.36 19.87 9.25
C PRO A 307 22.15 20.62 9.84
N LEU A 308 22.14 20.83 11.16
CA LEU A 308 21.17 21.71 11.79
C LEU A 308 21.75 23.14 11.81
N VAL A 309 20.93 24.10 11.41
CA VAL A 309 21.21 25.52 11.64
C VAL A 309 20.88 25.78 13.11
N GLN A 310 21.90 26.05 13.92
CA GLN A 310 21.73 26.46 15.32
C GLN A 310 21.40 27.94 15.41
#